data_AF-A0A1G4IQW8-F1
#
_entry.id   AF-A0A1G4IQW8-F1
#
_cell.length_a   1.000
_cell.length_b   1.000
_cell.length_c   1.000
_cell.angle_alpha   90.00
_cell.angle_beta   90.00
_cell.angle_gamma   90.00
#
_symmetry.space_group_name_H-M   'P 1'
#
loop_
_entity.id
_entity.type
_entity.pdbx_description
1 polymer ?
#
loop_
_entity_poly.entity_id
_entity_poly.type
_entity_poly.pdbx_seq_one_letter_code
_entity_poly.pdbx_strand_id
1 'polypeptide(L)'
;MSKVTEKTAQPEDLNEQVRRCPLLIQDYIRGMINLSFYVYFHETRVSDSDAAEKKFNEVRTKTSALMEQTRTARFEAWEKHGPAAVKALLSPQFLYQMRECSQILYDDMMELMRRCRDYQFRVYSSMIATPRVLNNCVLGFIQIYHFVRKLPVQQQYSISALQTQVLEKELRSDLLDPWKVQVESLAEIADSDMISEEYYSQQHRVGDIIYDDRDDDDIKYNWPFYEDREVESDGRTSREVC
;
A
#
# COMPACT_ATOMS: atom_id res chain seq x y z
N MET A 1 47.55 8.48 -4.08
CA MET A 1 46.77 7.27 -3.74
C MET A 1 45.65 7.68 -2.79
N SER A 2 44.44 7.90 -3.31
CA SER A 2 43.27 8.27 -2.51
C SER A 2 42.79 7.07 -1.71
N LYS A 3 42.78 7.20 -0.38
CA LYS A 3 42.04 6.30 0.50
C LYS A 3 40.55 6.56 0.30
N VAL A 4 39.90 5.69 -0.47
CA VAL A 4 38.44 5.57 -0.44
C VAL A 4 38.10 4.96 0.91
N THR A 5 37.71 5.79 1.86
CA THR A 5 36.98 5.33 3.05
C THR A 5 35.59 4.92 2.58
N GLU A 6 35.45 3.65 2.21
CA GLU A 6 34.15 2.97 2.25
C GLU A 6 33.65 3.05 3.69
N LYS A 7 32.68 3.94 3.94
CA LYS A 7 31.79 3.78 5.08
C LYS A 7 30.95 2.54 4.81
N THR A 8 31.48 1.37 5.16
CA THR A 8 30.66 0.19 5.38
C THR A 8 29.72 0.54 6.53
N ALA A 9 28.46 0.84 6.19
CA ALA A 9 27.39 0.93 7.17
C ALA A 9 27.45 -0.36 8.00
N GLN A 10 27.63 -0.23 9.33
CA GLN A 10 27.58 -1.39 10.20
C GLN A 10 26.26 -2.13 9.95
N PRO A 11 26.26 -3.47 9.84
CA PRO A 11 25.03 -4.23 9.78
C PRO A 11 24.13 -3.81 10.93
N GLU A 12 22.92 -3.35 10.59
CA GLU A 12 21.87 -3.01 11.55
C GLU A 12 21.56 -4.26 12.37
N ASP A 13 21.68 -4.17 13.70
CA ASP A 13 21.45 -5.26 14.66
C ASP A 13 20.12 -6.00 14.38
N LEU A 14 20.07 -7.30 14.70
CA LEU A 14 18.89 -8.16 14.50
C LEU A 14 17.62 -7.53 15.11
N ASN A 15 17.75 -6.85 16.26
CA ASN A 15 16.63 -6.13 16.88
C ASN A 15 16.10 -5.00 16.00
N GLU A 16 16.97 -4.28 15.29
CA GLU A 16 16.56 -3.23 14.36
C GLU A 16 15.84 -3.84 13.15
N GLN A 17 16.29 -4.98 12.63
CA GLN A 17 15.55 -5.68 11.57
C GLN A 17 14.17 -6.14 12.05
N VAL A 18 14.06 -6.66 13.28
CA VAL A 18 12.76 -7.01 13.86
C VAL A 18 11.87 -5.77 14.05
N ARG A 19 12.46 -4.62 14.41
CA ARG A 19 11.75 -3.34 14.53
C ARG A 19 11.22 -2.83 13.19
N ARG A 20 11.82 -3.24 12.07
CA ARG A 20 11.35 -2.90 10.72
C ARG A 20 10.15 -3.75 10.27
N CYS A 21 9.90 -4.91 10.86
CA CYS A 21 8.75 -5.74 10.47
C CYS A 21 7.40 -4.98 10.59
N PRO A 22 7.06 -4.31 11.71
CA PRO A 22 5.85 -3.49 11.79
C PRO A 22 5.75 -2.39 10.73
N LEU A 23 6.86 -1.83 10.25
CA LEU A 23 6.85 -0.81 9.19
C LEU A 23 6.30 -1.39 7.88
N LEU A 24 6.89 -2.49 7.43
CA LEU A 24 6.49 -3.13 6.18
C LEU A 24 5.08 -3.73 6.27
N ILE A 25 4.69 -4.22 7.45
CA ILE A 25 3.30 -4.63 7.72
C ILE A 25 2.35 -3.44 7.57
N GLN A 26 2.73 -2.27 8.11
CA GLN A 26 1.94 -1.05 8.00
C GLN A 26 1.74 -0.64 6.53
N ASP A 27 2.82 -0.67 5.74
CA ASP A 27 2.78 -0.31 4.32
C ASP A 27 1.94 -1.31 3.51
N TYR A 28 2.02 -2.60 3.84
CA TYR A 28 1.15 -3.61 3.22
C TYR A 28 -0.33 -3.39 3.55
N ILE A 29 -0.67 -3.10 4.82
CA ILE A 29 -2.05 -2.77 5.20
C ILE A 29 -2.53 -1.50 4.47
N ARG A 30 -1.66 -0.49 4.28
CA ARG A 30 -2.01 0.70 3.49
C ARG A 30 -2.33 0.35 2.05
N GLY A 31 -1.52 -0.50 1.41
CA GLY A 31 -1.79 -1.01 0.06
C GLY A 31 -3.16 -1.71 -0.04
N MET A 32 -3.51 -2.53 0.95
CA MET A 32 -4.84 -3.16 1.02
C MET A 32 -5.96 -2.13 1.20
N ILE A 33 -5.76 -1.07 1.98
CA ILE A 33 -6.74 0.00 2.15
C ILE A 33 -6.98 0.70 0.80
N ASN A 34 -5.92 1.13 0.11
CA ASN A 34 -6.02 1.81 -1.18
C ASN A 34 -6.71 0.91 -2.22
N LEU A 35 -6.37 -0.37 -2.27
CA LEU A 35 -7.05 -1.33 -3.16
C LEU A 35 -8.52 -1.54 -2.79
N SER A 36 -8.87 -1.55 -1.51
CA SER A 36 -10.28 -1.68 -1.10
C SER A 36 -11.12 -0.47 -1.56
N PHE A 37 -10.57 0.75 -1.48
CA PHE A 37 -11.18 1.94 -2.05
C PHE A 37 -11.32 1.84 -3.57
N TYR A 38 -10.28 1.38 -4.25
CA TYR A 38 -10.30 1.21 -5.69
C TYR A 38 -11.39 0.22 -6.15
N VAL A 39 -11.45 -0.97 -5.53
CA VAL A 39 -12.50 -1.97 -5.79
C VAL A 39 -13.88 -1.36 -5.57
N TYR A 40 -14.10 -0.70 -4.43
CA TYR A 40 -15.38 -0.08 -4.09
C TYR A 40 -15.81 0.99 -5.12
N PHE A 41 -14.88 1.83 -5.56
CA PHE A 41 -15.14 2.85 -6.57
C PHE A 41 -15.62 2.24 -7.89
N HIS A 42 -15.05 1.11 -8.31
CA HIS A 42 -15.49 0.43 -9.53
C HIS A 42 -16.77 -0.41 -9.34
N GLU A 43 -16.96 -1.03 -8.17
CA GLU A 43 -18.20 -1.78 -7.88
C GLU A 43 -19.43 -0.87 -7.84
N THR A 44 -19.33 0.33 -7.25
CA THR A 44 -20.43 1.30 -7.16
C THR A 44 -20.86 1.89 -8.51
N ARG A 45 -19.98 1.88 -9.51
CA ARG A 45 -20.29 2.30 -10.89
C ARG A 45 -21.15 1.29 -11.66
N VAL A 46 -21.15 0.02 -11.24
CA VAL A 46 -21.65 -1.09 -12.07
C VAL A 46 -22.68 -1.96 -11.33
N SER A 47 -22.76 -1.89 -10.01
CA SER A 47 -23.56 -2.82 -9.19
C SER A 47 -24.34 -2.12 -8.09
N ASP A 48 -25.08 -2.91 -7.30
CA ASP A 48 -25.85 -2.44 -6.13
C ASP A 48 -24.93 -1.74 -5.13
N SER A 49 -25.12 -0.42 -5.00
CA SER A 49 -24.31 0.45 -4.14
C SER A 49 -24.31 0.00 -2.68
N ASP A 50 -25.42 -0.54 -2.18
CA ASP A 50 -25.56 -0.93 -0.78
C ASP A 50 -24.73 -2.19 -0.46
N ALA A 51 -24.67 -3.14 -1.39
CA ALA A 51 -23.88 -4.36 -1.25
C ALA A 51 -22.37 -4.05 -1.32
N ALA A 52 -21.97 -3.20 -2.27
CA ALA A 52 -20.59 -2.74 -2.41
C ALA A 52 -20.12 -1.97 -1.16
N GLU A 53 -20.97 -1.07 -0.63
CA GLU A 53 -20.66 -0.30 0.57
C GLU A 53 -20.51 -1.18 1.81
N LYS A 54 -21.40 -2.16 1.99
CA LYS A 54 -21.32 -3.09 3.13
C LYS A 54 -20.00 -3.86 3.12
N LYS A 55 -19.61 -4.38 1.96
CA LYS A 55 -18.38 -5.15 1.78
C LYS A 55 -17.13 -4.29 1.99
N PHE A 56 -17.11 -3.09 1.42
CA PHE A 56 -16.05 -2.10 1.63
C PHE A 56 -15.89 -1.77 3.13
N ASN A 57 -17.00 -1.49 3.83
CA ASN A 57 -16.97 -1.18 5.25
C ASN A 57 -16.45 -2.36 6.10
N GLU A 58 -16.75 -3.60 5.73
CA GLU A 58 -16.19 -4.79 6.39
C GLU A 58 -14.65 -4.84 6.26
N VAL A 59 -14.14 -4.75 5.03
CA VAL A 59 -12.70 -4.78 4.76
C VAL A 59 -12.00 -3.61 5.44
N ARG A 60 -12.54 -2.40 5.29
CA ARG A 60 -12.02 -1.17 5.90
C ARG A 60 -11.93 -1.30 7.41
N THR A 61 -12.95 -1.84 8.06
CA THR A 61 -12.97 -2.02 9.53
C THR A 61 -11.87 -2.99 9.96
N LYS A 62 -11.74 -4.13 9.28
CA LYS A 62 -10.70 -5.12 9.56
C LYS A 62 -9.29 -4.57 9.34
N THR A 63 -9.04 -3.89 8.20
CA THR A 63 -7.73 -3.29 7.91
C THR A 63 -7.39 -2.15 8.86
N SER A 64 -8.37 -1.36 9.30
CA SER A 64 -8.17 -0.31 10.31
C SER A 64 -7.77 -0.90 11.67
N ALA A 65 -8.42 -1.99 12.08
CA ALA A 65 -8.07 -2.69 13.31
C ALA A 65 -6.66 -3.31 13.25
N LEU A 66 -6.25 -3.85 12.09
CA LEU A 66 -4.89 -4.35 11.86
C LEU A 66 -3.85 -3.22 11.89
N MET A 67 -4.18 -2.07 11.29
CA MET A 67 -3.33 -0.88 11.30
C MET A 67 -3.08 -0.39 12.72
N GLU A 68 -4.12 -0.31 13.55
CA GLU A 68 -4.01 0.12 14.94
C GLU A 68 -3.15 -0.85 15.77
N GLN A 69 -3.42 -2.16 15.68
CA GLN A 69 -2.57 -3.18 16.34
C GLN A 69 -1.10 -3.05 15.96
N THR A 70 -0.81 -2.81 14.68
CA THR A 70 0.55 -2.62 14.17
C THR A 70 1.20 -1.36 14.73
N ARG A 71 0.44 -0.26 14.82
CA ARG A 71 0.91 1.01 15.40
C ARG A 71 1.22 0.87 16.89
N THR A 72 0.32 0.28 17.67
CA THR A 72 0.53 -0.02 19.09
C THR A 72 1.78 -0.87 19.29
N ALA A 73 1.97 -1.92 18.47
CA ALA A 73 3.14 -2.77 18.55
C ALA A 73 4.45 -2.02 18.26
N ARG A 74 4.44 -1.13 17.27
CA ARG A 74 5.61 -0.37 16.82
C ARG A 74 6.05 0.73 17.80
N PHE A 75 5.10 1.49 18.33
CA PHE A 75 5.41 2.69 19.11
C PHE A 75 5.27 2.48 20.61
N GLU A 76 4.21 1.83 21.06
CA GLU A 76 3.91 1.71 22.49
C GLU A 76 4.52 0.46 23.10
N ALA A 77 4.24 -0.70 22.50
CA ALA A 77 4.68 -1.98 23.04
C ALA A 77 6.18 -2.23 22.82
N TRP A 78 6.77 -1.70 21.73
CA TRP A 78 8.20 -1.86 21.46
C TRP A 78 9.07 -1.22 22.54
N GLU A 79 8.72 -0.01 23.01
CA GLU A 79 9.48 0.66 24.07
C GLU A 79 9.51 -0.14 25.37
N LYS A 80 8.42 -0.87 25.65
CA LYS A 80 8.26 -1.65 26.88
C LYS A 80 8.76 -3.10 26.76
N HIS A 81 8.64 -3.71 25.59
CA HIS A 81 8.78 -5.16 25.40
C HIS A 81 9.74 -5.56 24.27
N GLY A 82 10.27 -4.60 23.49
CA GLY A 82 11.23 -4.85 22.41
C GLY A 82 10.72 -5.91 21.41
N PRO A 83 11.56 -6.88 21.00
CA PRO A 83 11.19 -7.94 20.06
C PRO A 83 9.96 -8.78 20.46
N ALA A 84 9.65 -8.86 21.76
CA ALA A 84 8.46 -9.57 22.23
C ALA A 84 7.16 -8.87 21.79
N ALA A 85 7.18 -7.54 21.59
CA ALA A 85 6.05 -6.79 21.06
C ALA A 85 5.71 -7.24 19.63
N VAL A 86 6.71 -7.39 18.76
CA VAL A 86 6.52 -7.83 17.37
C VAL A 86 6.04 -9.28 17.32
N LYS A 87 6.55 -10.13 18.22
CA LYS A 87 6.03 -11.50 18.39
C LYS A 87 4.57 -11.55 18.83
N ALA A 88 4.15 -10.63 19.70
CA ALA A 88 2.77 -10.55 20.17
C ALA A 88 1.84 -10.03 19.06
N LEU A 89 2.28 -9.03 18.29
CA LEU A 89 1.60 -8.56 17.08
C LEU A 89 1.35 -9.70 16.11
N LEU A 90 2.41 -10.46 15.79
CA LEU A 90 2.39 -11.63 14.91
C LEU A 90 1.73 -12.84 15.60
N SER A 91 0.51 -12.65 16.09
CA SER A 91 -0.34 -13.71 16.65
C SER A 91 -1.04 -14.50 15.53
N PRO A 92 -1.49 -15.74 15.80
CA PRO A 92 -2.32 -16.49 14.84
C PRO A 92 -3.56 -15.73 14.39
N GLN A 93 -4.17 -14.95 15.29
CA GLN A 93 -5.35 -14.14 14.98
C GLN A 93 -5.02 -13.01 14.01
N PHE A 94 -3.93 -12.29 14.24
CA PHE A 94 -3.46 -11.23 13.34
C PHE A 94 -3.12 -11.79 11.96
N LEU A 95 -2.46 -12.95 11.92
CA LEU A 95 -2.17 -13.67 10.67
C LEU A 95 -3.44 -14.04 9.91
N TYR A 96 -4.44 -14.61 10.60
CA TYR A 96 -5.71 -14.98 10.01
C TYR A 96 -6.41 -13.76 9.41
N GLN A 97 -6.53 -12.67 10.16
CA GLN A 97 -7.20 -11.45 9.71
C GLN A 97 -6.48 -10.80 8.51
N MET A 98 -5.15 -10.73 8.52
CA MET A 98 -4.36 -10.22 7.41
C MET A 98 -4.60 -11.03 6.13
N ARG A 99 -4.53 -12.37 6.24
CA ARG A 99 -4.78 -13.28 5.12
C ARG A 99 -6.21 -13.14 4.60
N GLU A 100 -7.20 -13.08 5.50
CA GLU A 100 -8.62 -12.94 5.14
C GLU A 100 -8.86 -11.65 4.35
N CYS A 101 -8.35 -10.50 4.84
CA CYS A 101 -8.47 -9.23 4.13
C CYS A 101 -7.83 -9.29 2.73
N SER A 102 -6.62 -9.84 2.64
CA SER A 102 -5.95 -9.96 1.35
C SER A 102 -6.64 -10.93 0.39
N GLN A 103 -7.27 -11.99 0.90
CA GLN A 103 -8.01 -12.94 0.07
C GLN A 103 -9.28 -12.30 -0.50
N ILE A 104 -10.04 -11.56 0.32
CA ILE A 104 -11.21 -10.81 -0.13
C ILE A 104 -10.80 -9.86 -1.27
N LEU A 105 -9.75 -9.07 -1.06
CA LEU A 105 -9.26 -8.14 -2.08
C LEU A 105 -8.74 -8.84 -3.34
N TYR A 106 -8.11 -10.00 -3.19
CA TYR A 106 -7.67 -10.79 -4.34
C TYR A 106 -8.87 -11.23 -5.20
N ASP A 107 -9.91 -11.78 -4.56
CA ASP A 107 -11.10 -12.26 -5.26
C ASP A 107 -11.84 -11.11 -5.95
N ASP A 108 -11.92 -9.96 -5.28
CA ASP A 108 -12.55 -8.75 -5.80
C ASP A 108 -11.82 -8.16 -6.99
N MET A 109 -10.48 -8.07 -6.90
CA MET A 109 -9.65 -7.60 -8.00
C MET A 109 -9.74 -8.54 -9.21
N MET A 110 -9.77 -9.85 -8.99
CA MET A 110 -9.94 -10.83 -10.07
C MET A 110 -11.30 -10.66 -10.77
N GLU A 111 -12.37 -10.46 -10.00
CA GLU A 111 -13.71 -10.22 -10.55
C GLU A 111 -13.78 -8.88 -11.30
N LEU A 112 -13.19 -7.81 -10.74
CA LEU A 112 -13.09 -6.51 -11.39
C LEU A 112 -12.34 -6.62 -12.72
N MET A 113 -11.17 -7.27 -12.73
CA MET A 113 -10.38 -7.51 -13.94
C MET A 113 -11.17 -8.30 -14.98
N ARG A 114 -11.94 -9.31 -14.56
CA ARG A 114 -12.78 -10.11 -15.47
C ARG A 114 -13.83 -9.23 -16.16
N ARG A 115 -14.40 -8.26 -15.45
CA ARG A 115 -15.38 -7.30 -16.00
C ARG A 115 -14.73 -6.26 -16.91
N CYS A 116 -13.59 -5.70 -16.50
CA CYS A 116 -12.89 -4.65 -17.25
C CYS A 116 -12.21 -5.17 -18.52
N ARG A 117 -11.96 -6.48 -18.64
CA ARG A 117 -11.30 -7.11 -19.79
C ARG A 117 -11.90 -6.70 -21.14
N ASP A 118 -13.23 -6.58 -21.19
CA ASP A 118 -13.94 -6.43 -22.47
C ASP A 118 -14.29 -4.96 -22.80
N TYR A 119 -14.24 -4.04 -21.82
CA TYR A 119 -14.72 -2.66 -21.99
C TYR A 119 -13.75 -1.56 -21.53
N GLN A 120 -12.73 -1.89 -20.72
CA GLN A 120 -11.77 -0.94 -20.15
C GLN A 120 -10.34 -1.50 -20.18
N PHE A 121 -9.80 -1.68 -21.39
CA PHE A 121 -8.48 -2.30 -21.60
C PHE A 121 -7.33 -1.62 -20.84
N ARG A 122 -7.35 -0.28 -20.73
CA ARG A 122 -6.33 0.48 -19.98
C ARG A 122 -6.30 0.07 -18.50
N VAL A 123 -7.46 0.10 -17.85
CA VAL A 123 -7.66 -0.34 -16.45
C VAL A 123 -7.24 -1.80 -16.27
N TYR A 124 -7.64 -2.67 -17.19
CA TYR A 124 -7.23 -4.08 -17.15
C TYR A 124 -5.71 -4.25 -17.26
N SER A 125 -5.06 -3.50 -18.15
CA SER A 125 -3.62 -3.61 -18.39
C SER A 125 -2.76 -3.11 -17.21
N SER A 126 -3.20 -2.07 -16.50
CA SER A 126 -2.50 -1.55 -15.33
C SER A 126 -2.64 -2.48 -14.12
N MET A 127 -3.81 -3.10 -13.96
CA MET A 127 -4.15 -3.95 -12.81
C MET A 127 -3.80 -5.43 -12.97
N ILE A 128 -3.32 -5.87 -14.13
CA ILE A 128 -3.10 -7.30 -14.40
C ILE A 128 -2.12 -7.96 -13.43
N ALA A 129 -1.19 -7.17 -12.87
CA ALA A 129 -0.20 -7.65 -11.90
C ALA A 129 -0.75 -7.73 -10.47
N THR A 130 -1.82 -6.99 -10.12
CA THR A 130 -2.29 -6.78 -8.75
C THR A 130 -2.61 -8.08 -8.00
N PRO A 131 -3.36 -9.05 -8.56
CA PRO A 131 -3.67 -10.29 -7.85
C PRO A 131 -2.41 -11.08 -7.49
N ARG A 132 -1.44 -11.13 -8.42
CA ARG A 132 -0.15 -11.81 -8.20
C ARG A 132 0.65 -11.12 -7.09
N VAL A 133 0.72 -9.78 -7.11
CA VAL A 133 1.43 -9.01 -6.08
C VAL A 133 0.78 -9.19 -4.72
N LEU A 134 -0.56 -9.13 -4.61
CA LEU A 134 -1.29 -9.42 -3.37
C LEU A 134 -0.94 -10.81 -2.81
N ASN A 135 -0.99 -11.85 -3.65
CA ASN A 135 -0.65 -13.20 -3.23
C ASN A 135 0.80 -13.31 -2.75
N ASN A 136 1.75 -12.68 -3.45
CA ASN A 136 3.14 -12.64 -3.04
C ASN A 136 3.33 -11.91 -1.69
N CYS A 137 2.62 -10.81 -1.47
CA CYS A 137 2.65 -10.07 -0.20
C CYS A 137 2.15 -10.95 0.96
N VAL A 138 1.07 -11.72 0.79
CA VAL A 138 0.57 -12.66 1.82
C VAL A 138 1.59 -13.76 2.10
N LEU A 139 2.18 -14.36 1.06
CA LEU A 139 3.16 -15.43 1.22
C LEU A 139 4.42 -14.93 1.93
N GLY A 140 4.94 -13.76 1.54
CA GLY A 140 6.08 -13.13 2.22
C GLY A 140 5.76 -12.79 3.68
N PHE A 141 4.57 -12.28 3.96
CA PHE A 141 4.11 -12.02 5.32
C PHE A 141 4.04 -13.31 6.17
N ILE A 142 3.53 -14.42 5.62
CA ILE A 142 3.50 -15.73 6.29
C ILE A 142 4.92 -16.22 6.62
N GLN A 143 5.88 -16.04 5.71
CA GLN A 143 7.28 -16.42 5.95
C GLN A 143 7.89 -15.60 7.09
N ILE A 144 7.69 -14.28 7.08
CA ILE A 144 8.14 -13.38 8.17
C ILE A 144 7.50 -13.77 9.50
N TYR A 145 6.19 -14.07 9.51
CA TYR A 145 5.50 -14.59 10.68
C TYR A 145 6.19 -15.84 11.24
N HIS A 146 6.46 -16.83 10.39
CA HIS A 146 7.11 -18.07 10.82
C HIS A 146 8.54 -17.85 11.33
N PHE A 147 9.29 -16.97 10.69
CA PHE A 147 10.64 -16.60 11.11
C PHE A 147 10.63 -15.93 12.48
N VAL A 148 9.89 -14.83 12.63
CA VAL A 148 9.86 -14.04 13.87
C VAL A 148 9.36 -14.87 15.05
N ARG A 149 8.34 -15.72 14.84
CA ARG A 149 7.82 -16.62 15.89
C ARG A 149 8.89 -17.56 16.45
N LYS A 150 9.83 -18.01 15.61
CA LYS A 150 10.91 -18.93 15.98
C LYS A 150 12.12 -18.25 16.64
N LEU A 151 12.25 -16.92 16.56
CA LEU A 151 13.36 -16.21 17.20
C LEU A 151 13.38 -16.46 18.73
N PRO A 152 14.51 -16.82 19.34
CA PRO A 152 14.56 -16.97 20.80
C PRO A 152 14.59 -15.57 21.44
N VAL A 153 13.45 -15.14 21.98
CA VAL A 153 13.29 -13.80 22.61
C VAL A 153 13.46 -13.87 24.14
N GLN A 154 13.56 -15.08 24.70
CA GLN A 154 13.80 -15.30 26.12
C GLN A 154 15.30 -15.44 26.41
N GLN A 155 15.80 -14.74 27.43
CA GLN A 155 17.20 -14.69 27.86
C GLN A 155 17.83 -16.05 28.24
N GLN A 156 17.04 -17.12 28.34
CA GLN A 156 17.51 -18.45 28.77
C GLN A 156 18.38 -19.16 27.71
N TYR A 157 18.36 -18.71 26.45
CA TYR A 157 19.19 -19.28 25.39
C TYR A 157 20.14 -18.21 24.84
N SER A 158 21.44 -18.38 25.08
CA SER A 158 22.44 -17.53 24.43
C SER A 158 22.62 -17.99 22.99
N ILE A 159 22.31 -17.10 22.05
CA ILE A 159 22.61 -17.28 20.64
C ILE A 159 24.08 -16.89 20.43
N SER A 160 24.84 -17.70 19.71
CA SER A 160 26.21 -17.32 19.34
C SER A 160 26.20 -16.13 18.37
N ALA A 161 27.26 -15.31 18.39
CA ALA A 161 27.37 -14.16 17.47
C ALA A 161 27.22 -14.56 16.00
N LEU A 162 27.73 -15.73 15.60
CA LEU A 162 27.59 -16.26 14.25
C LEU A 162 26.12 -16.61 13.91
N GLN A 163 25.40 -17.23 14.84
CA GLN A 163 23.98 -17.52 14.64
C GLN A 163 23.15 -16.23 14.55
N THR A 164 23.46 -15.21 15.34
CA THR A 164 22.81 -13.89 15.23
C THR A 164 23.04 -13.27 13.85
N GLN A 165 24.27 -13.31 13.32
CA GLN A 165 24.58 -12.81 11.98
C GLN A 165 23.81 -13.57 10.88
N VAL A 166 23.67 -14.89 11.02
CA VAL A 166 22.88 -15.71 10.08
C VAL A 166 21.41 -15.30 10.14
N LEU A 167 20.83 -15.17 11.32
CA LEU A 167 19.43 -14.74 11.51
C LEU A 167 19.18 -13.32 11.00
N GLU A 168 20.14 -12.41 11.21
CA GLU A 168 20.06 -11.04 10.69
C GLU A 168 20.05 -11.04 9.16
N LYS A 169 20.98 -11.79 8.55
CA LYS A 169 21.04 -11.92 7.10
C LYS A 169 19.75 -12.52 6.53
N GLU A 170 19.27 -13.61 7.12
CA GLU A 170 18.04 -14.29 6.68
C GLU A 170 16.83 -13.36 6.80
N LEU A 171 16.67 -12.68 7.93
CA LEU A 171 15.58 -11.72 8.12
C LEU A 171 15.67 -10.57 7.13
N ARG A 172 16.83 -9.93 6.99
CA ARG A 172 16.97 -8.76 6.13
C ARG A 172 16.93 -9.12 4.65
N SER A 173 17.87 -9.94 4.20
CA SER A 173 18.16 -10.15 2.77
C SER A 173 17.20 -11.15 2.13
N ASP A 174 16.79 -12.17 2.86
CA ASP A 174 15.99 -13.27 2.29
C ASP A 174 14.48 -13.06 2.51
N LEU A 175 14.09 -12.25 3.52
CA LEU A 175 12.68 -12.02 3.88
C LEU A 175 12.23 -10.57 3.68
N LEU A 176 12.81 -9.61 4.42
CA LEU A 176 12.31 -8.23 4.45
C LEU A 176 12.56 -7.48 3.15
N ASP A 177 13.76 -7.53 2.57
CA ASP A 177 14.08 -6.81 1.34
C ASP A 177 13.24 -7.31 0.15
N PRO A 178 13.10 -8.64 -0.11
CA PRO A 178 12.21 -9.12 -1.18
C PRO A 178 10.74 -8.79 -0.93
N TRP A 179 10.28 -8.88 0.32
CA TRP A 179 8.90 -8.55 0.66
C TRP A 179 8.60 -7.07 0.49
N LYS A 180 9.53 -6.20 0.89
CA LYS A 180 9.43 -4.75 0.71
C LYS A 180 9.19 -4.40 -0.77
N VAL A 181 9.90 -5.02 -1.71
CA VAL A 181 9.70 -4.78 -3.15
C VAL A 181 8.27 -5.15 -3.59
N GLN A 182 7.70 -6.23 -3.04
CA GLN A 182 6.30 -6.60 -3.35
C GLN A 182 5.32 -5.58 -2.76
N VAL A 183 5.56 -5.11 -1.54
CA VAL A 183 4.72 -4.10 -0.87
C VAL A 183 4.79 -2.76 -1.57
N GLU A 184 5.97 -2.31 -1.99
CA GLU A 184 6.17 -1.08 -2.77
C GLU A 184 5.46 -1.19 -4.12
N SER A 185 5.59 -2.33 -4.82
CA SER A 185 4.86 -2.57 -6.06
C SER A 185 3.34 -2.51 -5.89
N LEU A 186 2.82 -3.01 -4.75
CA LEU A 186 1.38 -2.93 -4.44
C LEU A 186 0.92 -1.48 -4.26
N ALA A 187 1.73 -0.67 -3.57
CA ALA A 187 1.45 0.74 -3.35
C ALA A 187 1.49 1.53 -4.67
N GLU A 188 2.50 1.31 -5.50
CA GLU A 188 2.63 1.96 -6.81
C GLU A 188 1.44 1.67 -7.72
N ILE A 189 0.97 0.41 -7.77
CA ILE A 189 -0.20 0.04 -8.58
C ILE A 189 -1.46 0.74 -8.05
N ALA A 190 -1.67 0.74 -6.74
CA ALA A 190 -2.85 1.37 -6.15
C ALA A 190 -2.86 2.91 -6.33
N ASP A 191 -1.71 3.56 -6.18
CA ASP A 191 -1.58 5.02 -6.26
C ASP A 191 -1.63 5.53 -7.71
N SER A 192 -0.94 4.86 -8.65
CA SER A 192 -0.98 5.20 -10.07
C SER A 192 -2.41 5.16 -10.62
N ASP A 193 -3.15 4.12 -10.25
CA ASP A 193 -4.43 3.84 -10.88
C ASP A 193 -5.57 4.62 -10.23
N MET A 194 -5.56 4.81 -8.90
CA MET A 194 -6.50 5.73 -8.24
C MET A 194 -6.39 7.16 -8.80
N ILE A 195 -5.17 7.68 -8.94
CA ILE A 195 -4.96 9.05 -9.44
C ILE A 195 -5.40 9.15 -10.91
N SER A 196 -5.08 8.15 -11.73
CA SER A 196 -5.43 8.18 -13.14
C SER A 196 -6.95 8.10 -13.35
N GLU A 197 -7.66 7.23 -12.65
CA GLU A 197 -9.11 7.06 -12.78
C GLU A 197 -9.88 8.22 -12.14
N GLU A 198 -9.41 8.78 -11.01
CA GLU A 198 -10.00 9.99 -10.45
C GLU A 198 -9.86 11.16 -11.44
N TYR A 199 -8.68 11.34 -12.04
CA TYR A 199 -8.44 12.33 -13.09
C TYR A 199 -9.35 12.14 -14.31
N TYR A 200 -9.47 10.92 -14.85
CA TYR A 200 -10.35 10.65 -16.00
C TYR A 200 -11.83 10.79 -15.64
N SER A 201 -12.25 10.36 -14.45
CA SER A 201 -13.63 10.53 -13.98
C SER A 201 -14.01 12.00 -13.83
N GLN A 202 -13.05 12.85 -13.42
CA GLN A 202 -13.25 14.29 -13.34
C GLN A 202 -13.28 14.92 -14.73
N GLN A 203 -12.43 14.50 -15.68
CA GLN A 203 -12.52 14.95 -17.07
C GLN A 203 -13.84 14.58 -17.75
N HIS A 204 -14.36 13.37 -17.48
CA HIS A 204 -15.67 12.96 -17.98
C HIS A 204 -16.80 13.76 -17.33
N ARG A 205 -16.77 14.00 -16.02
CA ARG A 205 -17.73 14.90 -15.35
C ARG A 205 -17.67 16.32 -15.88
N VAL A 206 -16.48 16.87 -16.11
CA VAL A 206 -16.30 18.21 -16.69
C VAL A 206 -16.76 18.23 -18.14
N GLY A 207 -16.52 17.16 -18.91
CA GLY A 207 -17.07 17.00 -20.27
C GLY A 207 -18.60 16.98 -20.26
N ASP A 208 -19.20 16.16 -19.40
CA ASP A 208 -20.65 16.05 -19.26
C ASP A 208 -21.27 17.38 -18.79
N ILE A 209 -20.63 18.11 -17.87
CA ILE A 209 -21.04 19.47 -17.46
C ILE A 209 -20.89 20.47 -18.61
N ILE A 210 -19.82 20.42 -19.41
CA ILE A 210 -19.62 21.32 -20.57
C ILE A 210 -20.62 21.03 -21.71
N TYR A 211 -21.16 19.81 -21.79
CA TYR A 211 -22.18 19.45 -22.77
C TYR A 211 -23.64 19.59 -22.26
N ASP A 212 -23.87 19.63 -20.94
CA ASP A 212 -25.17 19.95 -20.33
C ASP A 212 -25.36 21.46 -20.10
N ASP A 213 -24.30 22.22 -19.77
CA ASP A 213 -24.36 23.67 -19.51
C ASP A 213 -23.99 24.50 -20.74
N ARG A 214 -24.78 24.36 -21.82
CA ARG A 214 -24.88 25.45 -22.81
C ARG A 214 -25.79 26.60 -22.38
N ASP A 215 -26.30 26.58 -21.15
CA ASP A 215 -27.12 27.63 -20.56
C ASP A 215 -26.85 27.75 -19.04
N ASP A 216 -25.67 28.18 -18.60
CA ASP A 216 -25.54 29.05 -17.40
C ASP A 216 -24.06 29.42 -17.09
N ASP A 217 -23.80 30.73 -17.03
CA ASP A 217 -22.48 31.38 -16.96
C ASP A 217 -21.82 31.38 -15.55
N ASP A 218 -22.25 30.55 -14.60
CA ASP A 218 -21.93 30.77 -13.17
C ASP A 218 -21.13 29.66 -12.45
N ILE A 219 -20.61 28.64 -13.14
CA ILE A 219 -19.74 27.64 -12.46
C ILE A 219 -18.29 28.15 -12.38
N LYS A 220 -18.09 29.20 -11.58
CA LYS A 220 -16.77 29.63 -11.14
C LYS A 220 -16.76 29.68 -9.61
N TYR A 221 -15.81 28.96 -9.02
CA TYR A 221 -15.43 28.96 -7.60
C TYR A 221 -16.27 28.14 -6.61
N ASN A 222 -15.88 26.88 -6.40
CA ASN A 222 -15.84 26.28 -5.05
C ASN A 222 -15.13 24.91 -5.05
N TRP A 223 -13.79 24.90 -5.15
CA TRP A 223 -13.02 23.70 -4.80
C TRP A 223 -11.88 24.05 -3.82
N PRO A 224 -11.70 23.30 -2.72
CA PRO A 224 -10.83 23.68 -1.60
C PRO A 224 -9.33 23.43 -1.83
N PHE A 225 -8.88 23.23 -3.06
CA PHE A 225 -7.47 22.94 -3.39
C PHE A 225 -6.89 23.78 -4.54
N TYR A 226 -7.64 24.78 -5.03
CA TYR A 226 -7.08 25.82 -5.89
C TYR A 226 -6.43 26.89 -4.99
N GLU A 227 -5.15 26.73 -4.67
CA GLU A 227 -4.32 27.92 -4.44
C GLU A 227 -3.88 28.41 -5.81
N ASP A 228 -4.37 29.60 -6.19
CA ASP A 228 -3.98 30.30 -7.41
C ASP A 228 -2.46 30.50 -7.41
N ARG A 229 -1.74 29.70 -8.21
CA ARG A 229 -0.47 30.16 -8.74
C ARG A 229 -0.80 31.10 -9.89
N GLU A 230 -0.84 32.39 -9.58
CA GLU A 230 -0.66 33.44 -10.58
C GLU A 230 0.66 33.16 -11.32
N VAL A 231 0.54 32.57 -12.50
CA VAL A 231 1.63 32.58 -13.47
C VAL A 231 1.61 33.98 -14.06
N GLU A 232 2.50 34.83 -13.54
CA GLU A 232 2.90 36.07 -14.20
C GLU A 232 3.24 35.74 -15.66
N SER A 233 2.36 36.17 -16.56
CA SER A 233 2.55 36.03 -18.00
C SER A 233 3.52 37.11 -18.46
N ASP A 234 4.81 36.81 -18.30
CA ASP A 234 5.86 37.64 -18.88
C ASP A 234 5.91 37.39 -20.39
N GLY A 235 5.64 38.46 -21.14
CA GLY A 235 5.36 38.41 -22.56
C GLY A 235 6.51 37.87 -23.40
N ARG A 236 6.15 37.14 -24.47
CA ARG A 236 6.92 37.10 -25.72
C ARG A 236 6.04 36.71 -26.91
N THR A 237 5.66 37.77 -27.60
CA THR A 237 5.42 37.90 -29.04
C THR A 237 6.06 36.82 -29.92
N SER A 238 5.27 36.26 -30.84
CA SER A 238 5.68 35.85 -32.20
C SER A 238 4.42 35.78 -33.07
N ARG A 239 4.14 36.84 -33.81
CA ARG A 239 4.42 37.00 -35.26
C ARG A 239 3.50 36.15 -36.14
N GLU A 240 2.53 36.86 -36.70
CA GLU A 240 1.70 36.49 -37.85
C GLU A 240 2.55 36.00 -39.02
N VAL A 241 2.05 34.98 -39.71
CA VAL A 241 2.49 34.54 -41.02
C VAL A 241 1.31 34.76 -41.97
N CYS A 242 1.64 35.43 -43.09
CA CYS A 242 0.82 35.84 -44.24
C CYS A 242 0.07 37.17 -44.12
#